data_AF-U3C980-F1
#
_entry.id   AF-U3C980-F1
#
_cell.length_a   1.000
_cell.length_b   1.000
_cell.length_c   1.000
_cell.angle_alpha   90.00
_cell.angle_beta   90.00
_cell.angle_gamma   90.00
#
_symmetry.space_group_name_H-M   'P 1'
#
loop_
_entity.id
_entity.type
_entity.pdbx_description
1 polymer ?
#
loop_
_entity_poly.entity_id
_entity_poly.type
_entity_poly.pdbx_seq_one_letter_code
_entity_poly.pdbx_strand_id
1 'polypeptide(L)'
;MNEKRRREKAAARAQRLRDKRKASGNKDIRVTLSQNEIVMLADICQFFSYPGTAYTQVEALQSLIHRVHAEIPKIENELGCCGQCGEPLPLGCAKLREGGLFYGDAMCWHTTNRVRIIPSGDD
;
A
#
# COMPACT_ATOMS: atom_id res chain seq x y z
N MET A 1 1.05 46.57 -1.89
CA MET A 1 0.22 45.51 -1.25
C MET A 1 0.92 45.05 0.02
N ASN A 2 0.30 45.22 1.19
CA ASN A 2 0.99 45.18 2.48
C ASN A 2 1.37 43.75 2.92
N GLU A 3 2.61 43.52 3.30
CA GLU A 3 3.20 42.19 3.56
C GLU A 3 2.50 41.42 4.68
N LYS A 4 2.00 42.16 5.68
CA LYS A 4 1.15 41.67 6.76
C LYS A 4 -0.15 41.02 6.25
N ARG A 5 -0.83 41.67 5.29
CA ARG A 5 -2.03 41.13 4.62
C ARG A 5 -1.73 39.85 3.83
N ARG A 6 -0.52 39.70 3.31
CA ARG A 6 -0.09 38.50 2.56
C ARG A 6 0.12 37.31 3.51
N ARG A 7 0.75 37.54 4.67
CA ARG A 7 0.91 36.54 5.74
C ARG A 7 -0.42 36.10 6.33
N GLU A 8 -1.34 37.02 6.59
CA GLU A 8 -2.68 36.71 7.11
C GLU A 8 -3.49 35.86 6.14
N LYS A 9 -3.46 36.17 4.83
CA LYS A 9 -4.12 35.36 3.80
C LYS A 9 -3.49 33.96 3.66
N ALA A 10 -2.16 33.85 3.76
CA ALA A 10 -1.48 32.56 3.73
C ALA A 10 -1.82 31.70 4.96
N ALA A 11 -1.85 32.30 6.15
CA ALA A 11 -2.26 31.64 7.39
C ALA A 11 -3.72 31.17 7.33
N ALA A 12 -4.63 32.00 6.82
CA ALA A 12 -6.04 31.63 6.64
C ALA A 12 -6.22 30.50 5.62
N ARG A 13 -5.43 30.47 4.54
CA ARG A 13 -5.45 29.37 3.55
C ARG A 13 -4.92 28.06 4.15
N ALA A 14 -3.82 28.12 4.90
CA ALA A 14 -3.27 26.97 5.59
C ALA A 14 -4.25 26.42 6.65
N GLN A 15 -4.96 27.32 7.35
CA GLN A 15 -5.97 26.91 8.34
C GLN A 15 -7.17 26.23 7.68
N ARG A 16 -7.72 26.80 6.60
CA ARG A 16 -8.80 26.14 5.84
C ARG A 16 -8.39 24.78 5.28
N LEU A 17 -7.12 24.63 4.87
CA LEU A 17 -6.61 23.34 4.40
C LEU A 17 -6.56 22.32 5.54
N ARG A 18 -6.10 22.74 6.73
CA ARG A 18 -6.09 21.90 7.94
C ARG A 18 -7.50 21.52 8.38
N ASP A 19 -8.45 22.46 8.34
CA ASP A 19 -9.84 22.23 8.73
C ASP A 19 -10.56 21.30 7.73
N LYS A 20 -10.31 21.47 6.42
CA LYS A 20 -10.79 20.54 5.39
C LYS A 20 -10.24 19.13 5.56
N ARG A 21 -8.94 19.00 5.87
CA ARG A 21 -8.32 17.69 6.16
C ARG A 21 -8.94 17.03 7.39
N LYS A 22 -9.13 17.80 8.48
CA LYS A 22 -9.82 17.33 9.69
C LYS A 22 -11.26 16.88 9.40
N ALA A 23 -12.00 17.61 8.57
CA ALA A 23 -13.37 17.29 8.22
C ALA A 23 -13.49 16.08 7.27
N SER A 24 -12.48 15.82 6.44
CA SER A 24 -12.50 14.74 5.45
C SER A 24 -12.30 13.33 6.02
N GLY A 25 -11.92 13.19 7.30
CA GLY A 25 -11.58 11.88 7.90
C GLY A 25 -10.29 11.26 7.33
N ASN A 26 -9.63 11.93 6.38
CA ASN A 26 -8.40 11.46 5.76
C ASN A 26 -7.26 11.40 6.78
N LYS A 27 -6.56 10.26 6.81
CA LYS A 27 -5.33 10.09 7.57
C LYS A 27 -4.15 10.24 6.62
N ASP A 28 -3.37 11.29 6.82
CA ASP A 28 -2.12 11.50 6.08
C ASP A 28 -1.05 10.54 6.64
N ILE A 29 -0.49 9.67 5.78
CA ILE A 29 0.64 8.79 6.10
C ILE A 29 1.92 9.43 5.54
N ARG A 30 2.92 9.64 6.39
CA ARG A 30 4.26 10.08 5.96
C ARG A 30 5.17 8.87 5.79
N VAL A 31 5.80 8.76 4.63
CA VAL A 31 6.78 7.72 4.32
C VAL A 31 8.07 8.41 3.89
N THR A 32 9.20 7.95 4.43
CA THR A 32 10.53 8.32 3.96
C THR A 32 10.95 7.30 2.92
N LEU A 33 11.32 7.75 1.73
CA LEU A 33 11.79 6.90 0.64
C LEU A 33 13.31 7.01 0.53
N SER A 34 13.97 5.87 0.35
CA SER A 34 15.35 5.79 -0.09
C SER A 34 15.51 6.31 -1.52
N GLN A 35 16.74 6.59 -1.93
CA GLN A 35 17.01 7.07 -3.29
C GLN A 35 16.53 6.07 -4.36
N ASN A 36 16.64 4.77 -4.09
CA ASN A 36 16.19 3.72 -5.00
C ASN A 36 14.66 3.74 -5.16
N GLU A 37 13.92 3.81 -4.05
CA GLU A 37 12.45 3.88 -4.07
C GLU A 37 11.93 5.13 -4.77
N ILE A 38 12.65 6.26 -4.68
CA ILE A 38 12.30 7.49 -5.42
C ILE A 38 12.40 7.27 -6.94
N VAL A 39 13.45 6.57 -7.40
CA VAL A 39 13.63 6.24 -8.83
C VAL A 39 12.53 5.29 -9.30
N MET A 40 12.28 4.22 -8.54
CA MET A 40 11.18 3.27 -8.84
C MET A 40 9.82 3.98 -8.92
N LEU A 41 9.54 4.91 -8.01
CA LEU A 41 8.29 5.67 -8.03
C LEU A 41 8.20 6.59 -9.26
N ALA A 42 9.30 7.19 -9.71
CA ALA A 42 9.32 8.00 -10.93
C ALA A 42 9.01 7.15 -12.18
N ASP A 43 9.60 5.95 -12.26
CA ASP A 43 9.34 5.00 -13.36
C ASP A 43 7.87 4.56 -13.38
N ILE A 44 7.29 4.28 -12.21
CA ILE A 44 5.87 3.97 -12.06
C ILE A 44 5.00 5.14 -12.58
N CYS A 45 5.32 6.37 -12.18
CA CYS A 45 4.57 7.56 -12.62
C CYS A 45 4.61 7.73 -14.15
N GLN A 46 5.75 7.41 -14.77
CA GLN A 46 5.92 7.47 -16.21
C GLN A 46 5.27 6.30 -16.95
N PHE A 47 5.26 5.11 -16.35
CA PHE A 47 4.67 3.92 -16.97
C PHE A 47 3.15 4.06 -17.15
N PHE A 48 2.45 4.51 -16.11
CA PHE A 48 0.99 4.65 -16.12
C PHE A 48 0.48 5.91 -16.84
N SER A 49 1.38 6.76 -17.32
CA SER A 49 0.99 8.03 -17.94
C SER A 49 0.69 7.94 -19.42
N TYR A 50 1.13 6.89 -20.12
CA TYR A 50 1.04 6.84 -21.58
C TYR A 50 -0.42 6.82 -22.10
N PRO A 51 -0.76 7.63 -23.13
CA PRO A 51 0.08 8.60 -23.86
C PRO A 51 0.02 10.05 -23.31
N GLY A 52 -0.58 10.26 -22.14
CA GLY A 52 -0.79 11.56 -21.52
C GLY A 52 0.33 12.04 -20.59
N THR A 53 -0.04 12.91 -19.66
CA THR A 53 0.89 13.50 -18.69
C THR A 53 1.26 12.51 -17.58
N ALA A 54 2.54 12.50 -17.21
CA ALA A 54 3.07 11.76 -16.06
C ALA A 54 2.16 11.92 -14.83
N TYR A 55 1.85 10.80 -14.16
CA TYR A 55 1.14 10.88 -12.90
C TYR A 55 2.01 11.62 -11.89
N THR A 56 1.37 12.37 -10.99
CA THR A 56 2.08 12.79 -9.78
C THR A 56 2.36 11.59 -8.89
N GLN A 57 3.38 11.69 -8.04
CA GLN A 57 3.71 10.65 -7.06
C GLN A 57 2.50 10.27 -6.18
N VAL A 58 1.66 11.26 -5.82
CA VAL A 58 0.48 11.03 -5.00
C VAL A 58 -0.58 10.23 -5.77
N GLU A 59 -0.85 10.60 -7.02
CA GLU A 59 -1.80 9.88 -7.87
C GLU A 59 -1.33 8.45 -8.12
N ALA A 60 -0.05 8.25 -8.43
CA ALA A 60 0.53 6.92 -8.60
C ALA A 60 0.34 6.05 -7.36
N LEU A 61 0.67 6.56 -6.17
CA LEU A 61 0.50 5.81 -4.91
C LEU A 61 -0.98 5.48 -4.64
N GLN A 62 -1.90 6.41 -4.89
CA GLN A 62 -3.33 6.16 -4.72
C GLN A 62 -3.84 5.10 -5.71
N SER A 63 -3.44 5.19 -6.98
CA SER A 63 -3.79 4.21 -8.01
C SER A 63 -3.25 2.83 -7.68
N LEU A 64 -2.02 2.73 -7.17
CA LEU A 64 -1.42 1.46 -6.73
C LEU A 64 -2.22 0.80 -5.61
N ILE A 65 -2.68 1.58 -4.61
CA ILE A 65 -3.53 1.05 -3.54
C ILE A 65 -4.80 0.43 -4.11
N HIS A 66 -5.50 1.14 -5.00
CA HIS A 66 -6.71 0.64 -5.63
C HIS A 66 -6.46 -0.61 -6.47
N ARG A 67 -5.38 -0.62 -7.24
CA ARG A 67 -5.00 -1.75 -8.08
C ARG A 67 -4.71 -3.00 -7.25
N VAL A 68 -3.82 -2.89 -6.27
CA VAL A 68 -3.45 -4.03 -5.41
C VAL A 68 -4.69 -4.55 -4.68
N HIS A 69 -5.53 -3.67 -4.16
CA HIS A 69 -6.76 -4.07 -3.49
C HIS A 69 -7.73 -4.80 -4.43
N ALA A 70 -7.84 -4.39 -5.70
CA ALA A 70 -8.67 -5.07 -6.69
C ALA A 70 -8.13 -6.46 -7.07
N GLU A 71 -6.83 -6.70 -6.91
CA GLU A 71 -6.18 -7.98 -7.18
C GLU A 71 -6.35 -8.99 -6.03
N ILE A 72 -6.63 -8.53 -4.79
CA ILE A 72 -6.77 -9.41 -3.60
C ILE A 72 -7.72 -10.59 -3.83
N PRO A 73 -8.98 -10.40 -4.31
CA PRO A 73 -9.89 -11.54 -4.48
C PRO A 73 -9.39 -12.54 -5.53
N LYS A 74 -8.68 -12.07 -6.55
CA LYS A 74 -8.08 -12.96 -7.56
C LYS A 74 -6.95 -13.78 -6.94
N ILE A 75 -6.09 -13.15 -6.15
CA ILE A 75 -5.00 -13.82 -5.43
C ILE A 75 -5.56 -14.86 -4.45
N GLU A 76 -6.60 -14.51 -3.68
CA GLU A 76 -7.26 -15.46 -2.76
C GLU A 76 -7.82 -16.69 -3.50
N ASN A 77 -8.47 -16.48 -4.65
CA ASN A 77 -8.97 -17.57 -5.48
C ASN A 77 -7.85 -18.45 -6.04
N GLU A 78 -6.74 -17.85 -6.48
CA GLU A 78 -5.58 -18.58 -7.01
C GLU A 78 -4.85 -19.39 -5.93
N LEU A 79 -4.80 -18.87 -4.69
CA LEU A 79 -4.16 -19.55 -3.56
C LEU A 79 -4.96 -20.77 -3.08
N GLY A 80 -6.29 -20.73 -3.19
CA GLY A 80 -7.17 -21.83 -2.77
C GLY A 80 -7.09 -22.11 -1.27
N CYS A 81 -7.13 -23.39 -0.89
CA CYS A 81 -7.15 -23.83 0.50
C CYS A 81 -5.83 -24.46 0.96
N CYS A 82 -5.53 -24.33 2.24
CA CYS A 82 -4.40 -24.99 2.86
C CYS A 82 -4.57 -26.52 2.84
N GLY A 83 -3.60 -27.24 2.31
CA GLY A 83 -3.64 -28.71 2.22
C GLY A 83 -3.66 -29.46 3.57
N GLN A 84 -3.34 -28.80 4.68
CA GLN A 84 -3.35 -29.40 6.03
C GLN A 84 -4.66 -29.15 6.78
N CYS A 85 -5.17 -27.91 6.75
CA CYS A 85 -6.32 -27.52 7.55
C CYS A 85 -7.60 -27.25 6.75
N GLY A 86 -7.52 -27.20 5.42
CA GLY A 86 -8.65 -26.92 4.53
C GLY A 86 -9.12 -25.46 4.50
N GLU A 87 -8.60 -24.59 5.36
CA GLU A 87 -8.95 -23.17 5.39
C GLU A 87 -8.38 -22.38 4.20
N PRO A 88 -9.06 -21.32 3.73
CA PRO A 88 -8.62 -20.54 2.59
C PRO A 88 -7.35 -19.75 2.93
N LEU A 89 -6.41 -19.77 1.99
CA LEU A 89 -5.17 -19.00 2.02
C LEU A 89 -5.44 -17.54 1.57
N PRO A 90 -4.64 -16.55 2.01
CA PRO A 90 -3.39 -16.69 2.75
C PRO A 90 -3.56 -16.89 4.25
N LEU A 91 -4.75 -16.69 4.83
CA LEU A 91 -4.95 -16.87 6.28
C LEU A 91 -4.65 -18.30 6.74
N GLY A 92 -5.22 -19.30 6.06
CA GLY A 92 -5.01 -20.72 6.34
C GLY A 92 -5.25 -21.05 7.82
N CYS A 93 -4.32 -21.81 8.41
CA CYS A 93 -4.43 -22.28 9.79
C CYS A 93 -4.43 -21.19 10.88
N ALA A 94 -4.16 -19.92 10.53
CA ALA A 94 -4.29 -18.80 11.46
C ALA A 94 -5.74 -18.58 11.93
N LYS A 95 -6.73 -19.03 11.15
CA LYS A 95 -8.14 -19.02 11.56
C LYS A 95 -8.45 -20.00 12.69
N LEU A 96 -7.71 -21.09 12.78
CA LEU A 96 -7.95 -22.16 13.77
C LEU A 96 -7.27 -21.86 15.10
N ARG A 97 -6.14 -21.14 15.08
CA ARG A 97 -5.41 -20.72 16.27
C ARG A 97 -4.55 -19.50 15.95
N GLU A 98 -4.51 -18.55 16.87
CA GLU A 98 -3.58 -17.42 16.80
C GLU A 98 -2.13 -17.94 16.65
N GLY A 99 -1.42 -17.41 15.66
CA GLY A 99 -0.08 -17.88 15.29
C GLY A 99 -0.04 -19.07 14.31
N GLY A 100 -1.19 -19.64 13.93
CA GLY A 100 -1.29 -20.73 12.96
C GLY A 100 -1.03 -22.10 13.57
N LEU A 101 -2.06 -22.98 13.60
CA LEU A 101 -2.00 -24.29 14.25
C LEU A 101 -0.83 -25.16 13.78
N PHE A 102 -0.49 -25.08 12.48
CA PHE A 102 0.57 -25.88 11.86
C PHE A 102 1.81 -25.04 11.50
N TYR A 103 1.91 -23.80 12.00
CA TYR A 103 3.06 -22.94 11.69
C TYR A 103 4.36 -23.55 12.24
N GLY A 104 5.36 -23.74 11.37
CA GLY A 104 6.61 -24.42 11.67
C GLY A 104 6.70 -25.86 11.16
N ASP A 105 5.57 -26.45 10.75
CA ASP A 105 5.57 -27.74 10.05
C ASP A 105 6.14 -27.60 8.63
N ALA A 106 6.90 -28.61 8.19
CA ALA A 106 7.50 -28.65 6.85
C ALA A 106 6.46 -28.58 5.71
N MET A 107 5.23 -29.03 5.97
CA MET A 107 4.11 -29.03 5.02
C MET A 107 3.19 -27.82 5.17
N CYS A 108 3.48 -26.90 6.09
CA CYS A 108 2.68 -25.70 6.29
C CYS A 108 2.95 -24.67 5.21
N TRP A 109 1.89 -24.21 4.54
CA TRP A 109 1.99 -23.22 3.46
C TRP A 109 2.74 -21.95 3.90
N HIS A 110 2.52 -21.45 5.12
CA HIS A 110 3.23 -20.27 5.67
C HIS A 110 4.71 -20.53 5.92
N THR A 111 5.08 -21.76 6.27
CA THR A 111 6.46 -22.17 6.48
C THR A 111 7.19 -22.33 5.15
N THR A 112 6.53 -22.92 4.14
CA THR A 112 7.08 -23.08 2.79
C THR A 112 7.11 -21.77 2.00
N ASN A 113 6.12 -20.89 2.18
CA ASN A 113 5.97 -19.62 1.44
C ASN A 113 6.33 -18.38 2.28
N ARG A 114 7.23 -18.53 3.25
CA ARG A 114 7.67 -17.49 4.18
C ARG A 114 8.22 -16.20 3.50
N VAL A 115 8.39 -16.21 2.18
CA VAL A 115 9.04 -15.18 1.35
C VAL A 115 8.15 -14.76 0.15
N ARG A 116 6.84 -14.53 0.34
CA ARG A 116 5.98 -14.06 -0.77
C ARG A 116 5.07 -12.87 -0.43
N ILE A 117 5.61 -11.88 0.28
CA ILE A 117 5.00 -10.54 0.37
C ILE A 117 5.91 -9.47 -0.26
N ILE A 118 7.19 -9.78 -0.47
CA ILE A 118 8.14 -9.00 -1.26
C ILE A 118 8.64 -9.93 -2.36
N PRO A 119 8.66 -9.54 -3.65
CA PRO A 119 9.32 -10.34 -4.68
C PRO A 119 10.75 -10.58 -4.20
N SER A 120 11.16 -11.84 -4.11
CA SER A 120 12.52 -12.22 -3.77
C SER A 120 13.47 -11.70 -4.85
N GLY A 121 13.97 -10.50 -4.61
CA GLY A 121 14.96 -9.79 -5.39
C GLY A 121 15.53 -8.73 -4.46
N ASP A 122 16.55 -9.13 -3.72
CA ASP A 122 17.76 -8.35 -3.39
C ASP A 122 18.57 -9.20 -2.39
N ASP A 123 19.78 -9.56 -2.82
CA ASP A 123 20.79 -10.37 -2.12
C ASP A 123 21.20 -9.78 -0.75
#